data_AF-A0A0B1SU61-F1
#
_entry.id   AF-A0A0B1SU61-F1
#
_cell.length_a   1.000
_cell.length_b   1.000
_cell.length_c   1.000
_cell.angle_alpha   90.00
_cell.angle_beta   90.00
_cell.angle_gamma   90.00
#
_symmetry.space_group_name_H-M   'P 1'
#
loop_
_entity.id
_entity.type
_entity.pdbx_description
1 polymer ?
#
loop_
_entity_poly.entity_id
_entity_poly.type
_entity_poly.pdbx_seq_one_letter_code
_entity_poly.pdbx_strand_id
1 'polypeptide(L)'
;MRPQCILGLIKSGELMVVKEEVSMPNVTTCARCGYICSQKICKACLLLEGLNTGRTDIGIRRKPKELPKADDVSSGQCGGACSCESNVKIEF
;
A
#
# COMPACT_ATOMS: atom_id res chain seq x y z
N MET A 1 -11.96 23.84 -11.13
CA MET A 1 -11.58 23.18 -9.86
C MET A 1 -12.66 23.47 -8.84
N ARG A 2 -13.31 22.46 -8.24
CA ARG A 2 -14.25 22.71 -7.13
C ARG A 2 -13.46 22.71 -5.82
N PRO A 3 -13.42 23.83 -5.08
CA PRO A 3 -12.67 23.90 -3.81
C PRO A 3 -13.19 22.90 -2.77
N GLN A 4 -14.47 22.49 -2.86
CA GLN A 4 -15.05 21.45 -2.00
C GLN A 4 -14.43 20.05 -2.16
N CYS A 5 -13.67 19.79 -3.23
CA CYS A 5 -13.05 18.48 -3.42
C CYS A 5 -12.01 18.16 -2.34
N ILE A 6 -11.29 19.16 -1.85
CA ILE A 6 -10.32 18.97 -0.76
C ILE A 6 -11.05 18.55 0.52
N LEU A 7 -12.12 19.27 0.87
CA LEU A 7 -12.93 18.96 2.04
C LEU A 7 -13.62 17.59 1.92
N GLY A 8 -14.12 17.26 0.73
CA GLY A 8 -14.71 15.96 0.44
C GLY A 8 -13.73 14.81 0.68
N LEU A 9 -12.48 14.93 0.22
CA LEU A 9 -11.44 13.92 0.43
C LEU A 9 -11.08 13.76 1.91
N ILE A 10 -10.93 14.87 2.64
CA ILE A 10 -10.66 14.82 4.08
C ILE A 10 -11.81 14.12 4.79
N LYS A 11 -13.06 14.48 4.48
CA LYS A 11 -14.23 13.90 5.15
C LYS A 11 -14.37 12.41 4.85
N SER A 12 -14.10 11.99 3.62
CA SER A 12 -14.03 10.57 3.27
C SER A 12 -12.91 9.83 4.03
N GLY A 13 -11.76 10.48 4.25
CA GLY A 13 -10.66 9.92 5.04
C GLY A 13 -11.01 9.75 6.53
N GLU A 14 -11.68 10.75 7.13
CA GLU A 14 -12.15 10.67 8.52
C GLU A 14 -13.22 9.59 8.74
N LEU A 15 -14.08 9.37 7.75
CA LEU A 15 -15.17 8.39 7.81
C LEU A 15 -14.72 6.98 7.41
N MET A 16 -13.46 6.79 7.01
CA MET A 16 -12.94 5.48 6.61
C MET A 16 -12.76 4.58 7.84
N VAL A 17 -13.51 3.47 7.88
CA VAL A 17 -13.41 2.45 8.92
C VAL A 17 -12.80 1.17 8.33
N VAL A 18 -11.82 0.62 9.02
CA VAL A 18 -11.21 -0.68 8.69
C VAL A 18 -12.01 -1.78 9.38
N LYS A 19 -12.29 -2.88 8.68
CA LYS A 19 -12.99 -4.03 9.26
C LYS A 19 -12.18 -4.65 10.41
N GLU A 20 -12.86 -5.09 11.45
CA GLU A 20 -12.25 -5.70 12.64
C GLU A 20 -11.51 -7.02 12.33
N GLU A 21 -11.88 -7.71 11.26
CA GLU A 21 -11.23 -8.94 10.79
C GLU A 21 -9.79 -8.72 10.26
N VAL A 22 -9.39 -7.46 10.03
CA VAL A 22 -8.06 -7.13 9.52
C VAL A 22 -7.11 -6.90 10.69
N SER A 23 -6.23 -7.88 10.94
CA SER A 23 -5.16 -7.76 11.93
C SER A 23 -4.19 -6.63 11.56
N MET A 24 -3.98 -5.71 12.49
CA MET A 24 -3.00 -4.63 12.33
C MET A 24 -1.59 -5.21 12.41
N PRO A 25 -0.73 -5.02 11.40
CA PRO A 25 0.62 -5.56 11.42
C PRO A 25 1.41 -4.93 12.57
N ASN A 26 2.22 -5.75 13.24
CA ASN A 26 3.08 -5.28 14.31
C ASN A 26 4.09 -4.26 13.78
N VAL A 27 4.14 -3.12 14.46
CA VAL A 27 5.12 -2.08 14.19
C VAL A 27 6.49 -2.57 14.66
N THR A 28 7.48 -2.53 13.77
CA THR A 28 8.86 -2.87 14.09
C THR A 28 9.80 -1.70 13.79
N THR A 29 11.03 -1.76 14.30
CA THR A 29 12.07 -0.76 14.04
C THR A 29 13.17 -1.36 13.17
N CYS A 30 13.78 -0.50 12.36
CA CYS A 30 14.85 -0.91 11.47
C CYS A 30 16.12 -1.19 12.27
N ALA A 31 16.71 -2.37 12.06
CA ALA A 31 17.96 -2.75 12.72
C ALA A 31 19.17 -1.86 12.35
N ARG A 32 19.10 -1.11 11.23
CA ARG A 32 20.20 -0.25 10.73
C ARG A 32 20.06 1.21 11.14
N CYS A 33 18.87 1.78 11.03
CA CYS A 33 18.64 3.22 11.28
C CYS A 33 17.67 3.52 12.44
N GLY A 34 17.05 2.51 13.05
CA GLY A 34 16.15 2.68 14.19
C GLY A 34 14.75 3.21 13.87
N TYR A 35 14.48 3.68 12.65
CA TYR A 35 13.16 4.18 12.24
C TYR A 35 12.11 3.06 12.09
N ILE A 36 10.85 3.45 12.18
CA ILE A 36 9.69 2.57 12.05
C ILE A 36 9.64 1.90 10.66
N CYS A 37 9.42 0.59 10.62
CA CYS A 37 9.27 -0.16 9.38
C CYS A 37 8.51 -1.47 9.58
N SER A 38 8.06 -2.08 8.47
CA SER A 38 7.33 -3.35 8.46
C SER A 38 8.24 -4.57 8.25
N GLN A 39 9.56 -4.38 8.13
CA GLN A 39 10.57 -5.42 7.87
C GLN A 39 11.81 -5.17 8.74
N LYS A 40 12.72 -6.14 8.88
CA LYS A 40 13.96 -6.00 9.67
C LYS A 40 14.83 -4.79 9.25
N ILE A 41 14.86 -4.48 7.95
CA ILE A 41 15.60 -3.36 7.38
C ILE A 41 14.62 -2.44 6.64
N CYS A 42 14.77 -1.12 6.82
CA CYS A 42 13.92 -0.12 6.22
C CYS A 42 14.09 -0.07 4.70
N LYS A 43 13.04 0.36 3.97
CA LYS A 43 13.13 0.43 2.51
C LYS A 43 14.23 1.37 2.02
N ALA A 44 14.37 2.53 2.65
CA ALA A 44 15.43 3.48 2.32
C ALA A 44 16.83 2.87 2.52
N CYS A 45 17.03 2.13 3.60
CA CYS A 45 18.27 1.48 3.95
C CYS A 45 18.69 0.45 2.89
N LEU A 46 17.74 -0.36 2.41
CA LEU A 46 17.95 -1.33 1.33
C LEU A 46 18.27 -0.65 0.00
N LEU A 47 17.56 0.44 -0.32
CA LEU A 47 17.79 1.18 -1.57
C LEU A 47 19.16 1.85 -1.59
N LEU A 48 19.56 2.47 -0.48
CA LEU A 48 20.89 3.06 -0.34
C LEU A 48 21.99 2.00 -0.49
N GLU A 49 21.78 0.82 0.07
CA GLU A 49 22.71 -0.30 -0.10
C GLU A 49 22.78 -0.78 -1.56
N GLY A 50 21.64 -0.90 -2.24
CA GLY A 50 21.60 -1.22 -3.67
C GLY A 50 22.32 -0.18 -4.53
N LEU A 51 22.19 1.10 -4.22
CA LEU A 51 22.91 2.18 -4.91
C LEU A 51 24.42 2.10 -4.67
N ASN A 52 24.86 1.93 -3.42
CA ASN A 52 26.28 1.86 -3.07
C ASN A 52 26.98 0.61 -3.61
N THR A 53 26.24 -0.46 -3.88
CA THR A 53 26.76 -1.74 -4.39
C THR A 53 26.53 -1.94 -5.89
N GLY A 54 25.89 -0.99 -6.57
CA GLY A 54 25.52 -1.10 -7.99
C GLY A 54 24.42 -2.14 -8.28
N ARG A 55 23.72 -2.62 -7.25
CA ARG A 55 22.62 -3.59 -7.33
C ARG A 55 21.28 -2.91 -7.04
N THR A 56 20.81 -2.08 -7.97
CA THR A 56 19.55 -1.30 -7.85
C THR A 56 18.29 -2.17 -7.73
N ASP A 57 18.43 -3.46 -8.01
CA ASP A 57 17.34 -4.44 -7.94
C ASP A 57 16.94 -4.78 -6.51
N ILE A 58 17.84 -4.59 -5.54
CA ILE A 58 17.64 -4.90 -4.12
C ILE A 58 16.59 -3.93 -3.57
N GLY A 59 15.36 -4.43 -3.44
CA GLY A 59 14.24 -3.67 -2.92
C GLY A 59 13.36 -3.01 -3.99
N ILE A 60 13.71 -2.98 -5.27
CA ILE A 60 12.77 -2.45 -6.29
C ILE A 60 11.93 -3.56 -6.92
N ARG A 61 12.55 -4.73 -7.16
CA ARG A 61 11.88 -5.83 -7.86
C ARG A 61 10.80 -6.45 -6.98
N ARG A 62 9.59 -6.56 -7.54
CA ARG A 62 8.55 -7.42 -6.97
C ARG A 62 8.96 -8.87 -7.29
N LYS A 63 9.03 -9.72 -6.27
CA LYS A 63 9.13 -11.16 -6.51
C LYS A 63 7.86 -11.56 -7.28
N PRO A 64 7.95 -12.31 -8.39
CA PRO A 64 6.76 -12.88 -9.00
C PRO A 64 6.05 -13.70 -7.91
N LYS A 65 4.75 -13.47 -7.74
CA LYS A 65 3.92 -14.27 -6.86
C LYS A 65 3.82 -15.63 -7.55
N GLU A 66 4.58 -16.62 -7.10
CA GLU A 66 4.33 -18.02 -7.45
C GLU A 66 2.89 -18.31 -7.03
N LEU A 67 1.96 -18.42 -7.99
CA LEU A 67 0.59 -18.76 -7.68
C LEU A 67 0.56 -20.23 -7.26
N PRO A 68 0.12 -20.57 -6.05
CA PRO A 68 -0.27 -21.95 -5.76
C PRO A 68 -1.42 -22.34 -6.71
N LYS A 69 -1.34 -23.55 -7.27
CA LYS A 69 -2.44 -24.14 -8.05
C LYS A 69 -3.72 -24.11 -7.22
N ALA A 70 -4.84 -23.84 -7.90
CA ALA A 70 -6.12 -23.48 -7.35
C ALA A 70 -6.64 -24.42 -6.26
N ASP A 71 -7.07 -23.83 -5.15
CA ASP A 71 -8.24 -24.23 -4.35
C ASP A 71 -8.94 -22.92 -3.90
N ASP A 72 -10.25 -22.81 -4.15
CA ASP A 72 -11.06 -21.57 -4.16
C ASP A 72 -11.13 -20.80 -2.82
N VAL A 73 -10.45 -19.66 -2.73
CA VAL A 73 -10.83 -18.51 -1.86
C VAL A 73 -10.45 -17.19 -2.54
N SER A 74 -11.46 -16.43 -2.94
CA SER A 74 -11.36 -15.10 -3.56
C SER A 74 -10.79 -14.07 -2.58
N SER A 75 -9.48 -13.85 -2.62
CA SER A 75 -8.82 -12.70 -2.01
C SER A 75 -8.68 -11.58 -3.04
N GLY A 76 -9.44 -10.50 -2.85
CA GLY A 76 -9.43 -9.32 -3.69
C GLY A 76 -8.04 -8.72 -3.80
N GLN A 77 -7.37 -9.03 -4.91
CA GLN A 77 -6.14 -8.39 -5.35
C GLN A 77 -6.54 -7.06 -5.99
N CYS A 78 -6.24 -5.91 -5.37
CA CYS A 78 -6.35 -4.63 -6.06
C CYS A 78 -5.21 -4.53 -7.10
N GLY A 79 -5.46 -5.10 -8.28
CA GLY A 79 -4.72 -4.80 -9.48
C GLY A 79 -4.89 -3.31 -9.80
N GLY A 80 -3.77 -2.63 -10.04
CA GLY A 80 -3.72 -1.19 -10.36
C GLY A 80 -4.30 -0.87 -11.73
N ALA A 81 -5.61 -1.05 -11.88
CA ALA A 81 -6.44 -0.42 -12.90
C ALA A 81 -7.69 0.09 -12.21
N CYS A 82 -7.60 1.30 -11.66
CA CYS A 82 -8.77 2.01 -11.13
C CYS A 82 -9.62 2.51 -12.31
N SER A 83 -10.66 1.76 -12.66
CA SER A 83 -11.72 2.23 -13.55
C SER A 83 -12.76 2.99 -12.72
N CYS A 84 -12.52 4.27 -12.47
CA CYS A 84 -13.53 5.16 -11.93
C CYS A 84 -14.37 5.75 -13.08
N GLU A 85 -15.56 5.21 -13.32
CA GLU A 85 -16.56 5.92 -14.13
C GLU A 85 -17.97 5.81 -13.54
N SER A 86 -18.40 6.93 -12.96
CA SER A 86 -19.65 7.65 -13.21
C SER A 86 -20.97 6.89 -13.14
N ASN A 87 -21.68 6.99 -12.01
CA ASN A 87 -22.94 7.76 -11.98
C ASN A 87 -23.46 7.90 -10.52
N VAL A 88 -23.35 9.09 -9.93
CA VAL A 88 -24.17 9.44 -8.77
C VAL A 88 -24.91 10.71 -9.14
N LYS A 89 -26.20 10.58 -9.45
CA LYS A 89 -27.11 11.73 -9.49
C LYS A 89 -27.22 12.25 -8.06
N ILE A 90 -26.64 13.41 -7.80
CA ILE A 90 -26.94 14.22 -6.62
C ILE A 90 -27.78 15.38 -7.14
N GLU A 91 -29.08 15.39 -6.81
CA GLU A 91 -29.88 16.62 -6.87
C GLU A 91 -29.60 17.45 -5.62
N PHE A 92 -29.63 18.77 -5.81
CA PHE A 92 -29.26 19.79 -4.83
C PHE A 92 -30.18 19.84 -3.62
#